data_AF-A0A8K0RM38-F1
#
_entry.id   AF-A0A8K0RM38-F1
#
_cell.length_a   1.000
_cell.length_b   1.000
_cell.length_c   1.000
_cell.angle_alpha   90.00
_cell.angle_beta   90.00
_cell.angle_gamma   90.00
#
_symmetry.space_group_name_H-M   'P 1'
#
loop_
_entity.id
_entity.type
_entity.pdbx_description
1 polymer ?
#
loop_
_entity_poly.entity_id
_entity_poly.type
_entity_poly.pdbx_seq_one_letter_code
_entity_poly.pdbx_strand_id
1 'polypeptide(L)'
;LSMMFWIYQYPAGNMSSSTIIHFAAVMGIRQQSLAFHSPHNSTSELAGLIWIGRLLFLEYALPVYSYSTLVYEWPRRDHYPSQPNRLDAIRKKYLIRGCYTPFGEIIELKAFAKSIVKREGIPGNLSWDPDGKSFI
;
A
#
# COMPACT_ATOMS: atom_id res chain seq x y z
N LEU A 1 -16.36 7.51 -1.82
CA LEU A 1 -16.29 6.28 -2.63
C LEU A 1 -14.94 5.54 -2.50
N SER A 2 -13.79 6.22 -2.53
CA SER A 2 -12.45 5.58 -2.45
C SER A 2 -12.14 4.86 -1.13
N MET A 3 -12.63 5.37 0.01
CA MET A 3 -12.28 4.82 1.33
C MET A 3 -12.90 3.46 1.64
N MET A 4 -14.05 3.13 1.02
CA MET A 4 -14.74 1.85 1.23
C MET A 4 -13.84 0.65 0.89
N PHE A 5 -12.98 0.80 -0.12
CA PHE A 5 -12.03 -0.24 -0.48
C PHE A 5 -10.93 -0.42 0.57
N TRP A 6 -10.52 0.65 1.27
CA TRP A 6 -9.44 0.62 2.27
C TRP A 6 -9.91 0.07 3.62
N ILE A 7 -11.17 0.32 3.99
CA ILE A 7 -11.76 -0.17 5.26
C ILE A 7 -12.37 -1.57 5.13
N TYR A 8 -12.26 -2.21 3.96
CA TYR A 8 -12.71 -3.58 3.76
C TYR A 8 -12.02 -4.51 4.77
N GLN A 9 -12.82 -5.34 5.43
CA GLN A 9 -12.33 -6.39 6.33
C GLN A 9 -13.10 -7.67 6.01
N TYR A 10 -12.37 -8.77 5.82
CA TYR A 10 -12.98 -10.08 5.64
C TYR A 10 -12.84 -10.89 6.93
N PRO A 11 -13.94 -11.39 7.53
CA PRO A 11 -13.90 -12.10 8.81
C PRO A 11 -12.96 -13.30 8.84
N ALA A 12 -12.77 -14.00 7.71
CA ALA A 12 -11.86 -15.15 7.63
C ALA A 12 -10.39 -14.77 7.33
N GLY A 13 -10.06 -13.47 7.32
CA GLY A 13 -8.70 -12.98 7.07
C GLY A 13 -8.23 -13.02 5.61
N ASN A 14 -9.01 -13.61 4.70
CA ASN A 14 -8.70 -13.66 3.27
C ASN A 14 -8.93 -12.31 2.57
N MET A 15 -7.88 -11.73 1.99
CA MET A 15 -7.93 -10.47 1.24
C MET A 15 -8.14 -10.66 -0.27
N SER A 16 -8.36 -11.88 -0.75
CA SER A 16 -8.53 -12.18 -2.18
C SER A 16 -9.76 -11.53 -2.81
N SER A 17 -10.72 -11.03 -2.03
CA SER A 17 -11.88 -10.27 -2.54
C SER A 17 -11.68 -8.75 -2.48
N SER A 18 -10.56 -8.28 -1.94
CA SER A 18 -10.29 -6.83 -1.82
C SER A 18 -9.95 -6.22 -3.17
N THR A 19 -10.72 -5.21 -3.59
CA THR A 19 -10.48 -4.47 -4.84
C THR A 19 -9.09 -3.84 -4.89
N ILE A 20 -8.59 -3.30 -3.76
CA ILE A 20 -7.27 -2.69 -3.70
C ILE A 20 -6.15 -3.73 -3.87
N ILE A 21 -6.34 -4.93 -3.34
CA ILE A 21 -5.34 -5.99 -3.48
C ILE A 21 -5.28 -6.48 -4.93
N HIS A 22 -6.43 -6.61 -5.60
CA HIS A 22 -6.45 -6.86 -7.04
C HIS A 22 -5.77 -5.75 -7.84
N PHE A 23 -6.06 -4.49 -7.51
CA PHE A 23 -5.40 -3.35 -8.16
C PHE A 23 -3.88 -3.41 -7.97
N ALA A 24 -3.40 -3.68 -6.75
CA ALA A 24 -1.98 -3.85 -6.47
C ALA A 24 -1.36 -5.01 -7.27
N ALA A 25 -2.07 -6.13 -7.42
CA ALA A 25 -1.61 -7.26 -8.23
C ALA A 25 -1.49 -6.89 -9.72
N VAL A 26 -2.45 -6.13 -10.27
CA VAL A 26 -2.43 -5.67 -11.66
C VAL A 26 -1.28 -4.69 -11.90
N MET A 27 -1.00 -3.78 -10.95
CA MET A 27 0.16 -2.88 -11.08
C MET A 27 1.49 -3.63 -11.15
N GLY A 28 1.58 -4.79 -10.49
CA GLY A 28 2.75 -5.67 -10.58
C GLY A 28 2.99 -6.27 -11.98
N ILE A 29 2.12 -6.04 -12.97
CA ILE A 29 2.24 -6.56 -14.35
C ILE A 29 2.66 -5.46 -15.32
N ARG A 30 3.76 -5.69 -16.05
CA ARG A 30 4.21 -4.80 -17.13
C ARG A 30 3.28 -4.93 -18.33
N GLN A 31 2.65 -3.83 -18.73
CA GLN A 31 1.68 -3.81 -19.84
C GLN A 31 2.23 -4.35 -21.17
N GLN A 32 3.48 -4.02 -21.51
CA GLN A 32 4.06 -4.34 -22.83
C GLN A 32 4.44 -5.81 -22.98
N SER A 33 4.94 -6.43 -21.92
CA SER A 33 5.46 -7.81 -21.95
C SER A 33 4.54 -8.81 -21.25
N LEU A 34 3.49 -8.33 -20.58
CA LEU A 34 2.62 -9.13 -19.70
C LEU A 34 3.40 -9.96 -18.67
N ALA A 35 4.59 -9.49 -18.31
CA ALA A 35 5.47 -10.13 -17.33
C ALA A 35 5.43 -9.34 -16.02
N PHE A 36 5.72 -10.01 -14.91
CA PHE A 36 5.79 -9.33 -13.62
C PHE A 36 6.94 -8.32 -13.57
N HIS A 37 6.73 -7.22 -12.85
CA HIS A 37 7.79 -6.29 -12.52
C HIS A 37 8.87 -6.99 -11.68
N SER A 38 10.13 -6.60 -11.88
CA SER A 38 11.21 -7.01 -10.98
C SER A 38 10.85 -6.63 -9.54
N PRO A 39 11.27 -7.41 -8.52
CA PRO A 39 11.09 -7.07 -7.11
C PRO A 39 11.56 -5.64 -6.77
N HIS A 40 12.62 -5.17 -7.44
CA HIS A 40 13.15 -3.80 -7.29
C HIS A 40 12.13 -2.73 -7.70
N ASN A 41 11.48 -2.91 -8.85
CA ASN A 41 10.47 -1.96 -9.36
C ASN A 41 9.14 -2.08 -8.62
N SER A 42 8.76 -3.29 -8.20
CA SER A 42 7.51 -3.52 -7.47
C SER A 42 7.50 -2.83 -6.09
N THR A 43 8.68 -2.61 -5.50
CA THR A 43 8.80 -1.99 -4.18
C THR A 43 8.42 -0.50 -4.17
N SER A 44 8.66 0.22 -5.27
CA SER A 44 8.31 1.65 -5.38
C SER A 44 6.80 1.85 -5.56
N GLU A 45 6.15 1.02 -6.37
CA GLU A 45 4.70 1.05 -6.59
C GLU A 45 3.92 0.75 -5.31
N LEU A 46 4.30 -0.32 -4.59
CA LEU A 46 3.72 -0.64 -3.29
C LEU A 46 3.96 0.47 -2.26
N ALA A 47 5.12 1.14 -2.30
CA ALA A 47 5.37 2.30 -1.46
C ALA A 47 4.44 3.48 -1.79
N GLY A 48 4.16 3.72 -3.07
CA GLY A 48 3.19 4.70 -3.52
C GLY A 48 1.78 4.41 -2.99
N LEU A 49 1.33 3.16 -3.07
CA LEU A 49 0.03 2.76 -2.50
C LEU A 49 -0.04 2.95 -0.99
N ILE A 50 1.01 2.56 -0.26
CA ILE A 50 1.06 2.78 1.19
C ILE A 50 0.96 4.27 1.50
N TRP A 51 1.59 5.13 0.69
CA TRP A 51 1.51 6.56 0.90
C TRP A 51 0.08 7.09 0.66
N ILE A 52 -0.52 6.77 -0.48
CA ILE A 52 -1.91 7.15 -0.80
C ILE A 52 -2.87 6.63 0.29
N GLY A 53 -2.71 5.39 0.73
CA GLY A 53 -3.50 4.81 1.82
C GLY A 53 -3.40 5.63 3.10
N ARG A 54 -2.19 5.99 3.53
CA ARG A 54 -1.99 6.82 4.73
C ARG A 54 -2.68 8.19 4.63
N LEU A 55 -2.62 8.85 3.47
CA LEU A 55 -3.33 10.11 3.24
C LEU A 55 -4.84 9.94 3.37
N LEU A 56 -5.40 8.91 2.73
CA LEU A 56 -6.83 8.61 2.79
C LEU A 56 -7.28 8.27 4.21
N PHE A 57 -6.49 7.50 4.96
CA PHE A 57 -6.78 7.19 6.36
C PHE A 57 -6.67 8.42 7.28
N LEU A 58 -5.76 9.35 6.99
CA LEU A 58 -5.66 10.60 7.74
C LEU A 58 -6.92 11.45 7.53
N GLU A 59 -7.34 11.61 6.28
CA GLU A 59 -8.58 12.33 5.94
C GLU A 59 -9.81 11.64 6.51
N TYR A 60 -9.86 10.30 6.48
CA TYR A 60 -10.94 9.53 7.09
C TYR A 60 -10.98 9.65 8.62
N ALA A 61 -9.81 9.72 9.27
CA ALA A 61 -9.73 9.84 10.71
C ALA A 61 -10.12 11.24 11.20
N LEU A 62 -9.63 12.28 10.53
CA LEU A 62 -9.72 13.68 10.96
C LEU A 62 -9.94 14.60 9.74
N PRO A 63 -11.12 14.55 9.11
CA PRO A 63 -11.38 15.35 7.92
C PRO A 63 -11.41 16.84 8.25
N VAL A 64 -10.83 17.66 7.38
CA VAL A 64 -10.76 19.12 7.58
C VAL A 64 -12.13 19.78 7.48
N TYR A 65 -13.00 19.22 6.63
CA TYR A 65 -14.38 19.65 6.42
C TYR A 65 -15.32 18.46 6.61
N SER A 66 -16.60 18.73 6.91
CA SER A 66 -17.58 17.64 6.94
C SER A 66 -17.92 17.17 5.52
N TYR A 67 -18.16 15.87 5.38
CA TYR A 67 -18.65 15.28 4.14
C TYR A 67 -20.12 14.87 4.32
N SER A 68 -21.02 15.86 4.26
CA SER A 68 -22.46 15.67 4.42
C SER A 68 -23.15 15.00 3.23
N THR A 69 -22.46 14.92 2.08
CA THR A 69 -22.97 14.26 0.87
C THR A 69 -22.79 12.74 0.87
N LEU A 70 -22.08 12.18 1.86
CA LEU A 70 -21.90 10.75 1.99
C LEU A 70 -23.13 10.11 2.63
N VAL A 71 -23.41 8.85 2.27
CA VAL A 71 -24.47 8.03 2.90
C VAL A 71 -24.29 7.97 4.43
N TYR A 72 -23.04 7.89 4.87
CA TYR A 72 -22.66 8.06 6.26
C TYR A 72 -21.81 9.32 6.36
N GLU A 73 -22.39 10.37 6.96
CA GLU A 73 -21.71 11.65 7.13
C GLU A 73 -20.39 11.46 7.87
N TRP A 74 -19.32 12.07 7.34
CA TRP A 74 -18.08 12.20 8.08
C TRP A 74 -18.02 13.59 8.70
N PRO A 75 -18.07 13.71 10.03
CA PRO A 75 -18.04 15.00 10.69
C PRO A 75 -16.64 15.59 10.63
N ARG A 76 -16.55 16.93 10.56
CA ARG A 76 -15.29 17.68 10.64
C ARG A 76 -14.52 17.30 11.90
N ARG A 77 -13.19 17.31 11.84
CA ARG A 77 -12.29 16.89 12.94
C ARG A 77 -12.58 17.51 14.32
N ASP A 78 -13.12 18.74 14.35
CA ASP A 78 -13.42 19.46 15.59
C ASP A 78 -14.65 18.90 16.34
N HIS A 79 -15.46 18.05 15.68
CA HIS A 79 -16.58 17.35 16.33
C HIS A 79 -16.14 16.16 17.19
N TYR A 80 -14.93 15.63 16.98
CA TYR A 80 -14.45 14.50 17.78
C TYR A 80 -13.95 15.00 19.14
N PRO A 81 -14.40 14.39 20.27
CA PRO A 81 -13.97 14.82 21.61
C PRO A 81 -12.46 14.82 21.83
N SER A 82 -11.75 13.92 21.13
CA SER A 82 -10.29 13.87 21.12
C SER A 82 -9.80 13.41 19.74
N GLN A 83 -9.18 14.33 19.01
CA GLN A 83 -8.59 14.04 17.70
C GLN A 83 -7.46 12.98 17.80
N PRO A 84 -6.55 13.03 18.79
CA PRO A 84 -5.55 11.98 18.99
C PRO A 84 -6.16 10.60 19.22
N ASN A 85 -7.19 10.50 20.07
CA ASN A 85 -7.85 9.21 20.35
C ASN A 85 -8.56 8.67 19.10
N ARG A 86 -9.19 9.55 18.32
CA ARG A 86 -9.82 9.18 17.05
C ARG A 86 -8.79 8.64 16.05
N LEU A 87 -7.67 9.34 15.87
CA LEU A 87 -6.58 8.92 15.00
C LEU A 87 -6.00 7.57 15.44
N ASP A 88 -5.75 7.39 16.73
CA ASP A 88 -5.21 6.14 17.26
C ASP A 88 -6.18 4.96 17.10
N ALA A 89 -7.48 5.18 17.28
CA ALA A 89 -8.51 4.17 17.04
C ALA A 89 -8.52 3.70 15.57
N ILE A 90 -8.46 4.63 14.62
CA ILE A 90 -8.37 4.30 13.18
C ILE A 90 -7.06 3.60 12.86
N ARG A 91 -5.93 4.07 13.41
CA ARG A 91 -4.62 3.46 13.24
C ARG A 91 -4.61 2.01 13.71
N LYS A 92 -5.07 1.77 14.94
CA LYS A 92 -5.15 0.42 15.54
C LYS A 92 -6.05 -0.52 14.74
N LYS A 93 -7.15 0.00 14.20
CA LYS A 93 -8.11 -0.81 13.47
C LYS A 93 -7.61 -1.20 12.07
N TYR A 94 -6.97 -0.28 11.35
CA TYR A 94 -6.72 -0.50 9.92
C TYR A 94 -5.26 -0.42 9.47
N LEU A 95 -4.40 0.30 10.20
CA LEU A 95 -3.04 0.62 9.75
C LEU A 95 -1.94 -0.23 10.41
N ILE A 96 -2.28 -1.03 11.43
CA ILE A 96 -1.32 -1.93 12.09
C ILE A 96 -1.18 -3.22 11.28
N ARG A 97 0.05 -3.76 11.29
CA ARG A 97 0.39 -5.05 10.70
C ARG A 97 -0.43 -6.17 11.36
N GLY A 98 -1.00 -7.08 10.56
CA GLY A 98 -1.80 -8.20 11.08
C GLY A 98 -3.27 -7.91 11.37
N CYS A 99 -3.78 -6.72 11.03
CA CYS A 99 -5.20 -6.38 11.20
C CYS A 99 -6.14 -6.97 10.13
N TYR A 100 -5.65 -7.86 9.26
CA TYR A 100 -6.38 -8.44 8.11
C TYR A 100 -7.13 -7.36 7.30
N THR A 101 -6.40 -6.29 6.96
CA THR A 101 -6.90 -5.17 6.16
C THR A 101 -6.12 -5.08 4.86
N PRO A 102 -6.67 -4.45 3.80
CA PRO A 102 -5.94 -4.20 2.57
C PRO A 102 -4.62 -3.47 2.80
N PHE A 103 -4.59 -2.53 3.75
CA PHE A 103 -3.37 -1.80 4.10
C PHE A 103 -2.32 -2.72 4.74
N GLY A 104 -2.72 -3.60 5.67
CA GLY A 104 -1.85 -4.60 6.26
C GLY A 104 -1.26 -5.54 5.22
N GLU A 105 -2.10 -6.04 4.30
CA GLU A 105 -1.67 -6.93 3.22
C GLU A 105 -0.63 -6.28 2.29
N ILE A 106 -0.83 -5.01 1.91
CA ILE A 106 0.15 -4.26 1.10
C ILE A 106 1.50 -4.12 1.85
N ILE A 107 1.46 -3.92 3.17
CA ILE A 107 2.69 -3.89 3.99
C ILE A 107 3.41 -5.24 3.93
N GLU A 108 2.68 -6.35 4.07
CA GLU A 108 3.26 -7.71 3.95
C GLU A 108 3.86 -7.93 2.57
N LEU A 109 3.13 -7.60 1.50
CA LEU A 109 3.60 -7.73 0.12
C LEU A 109 4.89 -6.93 -0.11
N LYS A 110 4.95 -5.69 0.41
CA LYS A 110 6.17 -4.86 0.32
C LYS A 110 7.33 -5.46 1.11
N ALA A 111 7.06 -5.96 2.32
CA ALA A 111 8.08 -6.61 3.15
C ALA A 111 8.63 -7.88 2.46
N PHE A 112 7.75 -8.66 1.84
CA PHE A 112 8.11 -9.83 1.05
C PHE A 112 8.97 -9.46 -0.18
N ALA A 113 8.54 -8.48 -0.98
CA ALA A 113 9.32 -7.98 -2.13
C ALA A 113 10.72 -7.51 -1.70
N LYS A 114 10.81 -6.77 -0.59
CA LYS A 114 12.10 -6.33 -0.02
C LYS A 114 12.99 -7.50 0.40
N SER A 115 12.41 -8.58 0.90
CA SER A 115 13.16 -9.78 1.28
C SER A 115 13.79 -10.47 0.06
N ILE A 116 13.08 -10.50 -1.08
CA ILE A 116 13.60 -10.99 -2.35
C ILE A 116 14.74 -10.11 -2.85
N VAL A 117 14.53 -8.78 -2.88
CA VAL A 117 15.56 -7.80 -3.25
C VAL A 117 16.85 -7.99 -2.44
N LYS A 118 16.72 -8.23 -1.12
CA LYS A 118 17.88 -8.45 -0.24
C LYS A 118 18.60 -9.77 -0.57
N ARG A 119 17.87 -10.81 -0.97
CA ARG A 119 18.43 -12.12 -1.34
C ARG A 119 19.12 -12.09 -2.70
N GLU A 120 18.53 -11.41 -3.68
CA GLU A 120 19.05 -11.33 -5.05
C GLU A 120 20.18 -10.30 -5.20
N GLY A 121 20.26 -9.33 -4.28
CA GLY A 121 21.20 -8.24 -4.36
C GLY A 121 20.76 -7.17 -5.37
N ILE A 122 21.50 -6.06 -5.40
CA ILE A 122 21.35 -5.07 -6.46
C ILE A 122 22.06 -5.65 -7.69
N PRO A 123 21.42 -5.76 -8.86
CA PRO A 123 22.12 -6.15 -10.07
C PRO A 123 23.28 -5.19 -10.27
N GLY A 124 24.50 -5.70 -10.21
CA GLY A 124 25.68 -4.92 -10.60
C GLY A 124 25.54 -4.55 -12.07
N ASN A 125 25.84 -3.30 -12.41
CA ASN A 125 25.93 -2.91 -13.80
C ASN A 125 27.30 -3.37 -14.31
N LEU A 126 27.37 -4.62 -14.77
CA LEU A 126 28.58 -5.15 -15.41
C LEU A 126 28.55 -4.72 -16.87
N SER A 127 29.54 -3.93 -17.27
CA SER A 127 29.80 -3.67 -18.68
C SER A 127 31.06 -4.40 -19.11
N TRP A 128 31.13 -4.77 -20.39
CA TRP A 128 32.38 -5.24 -20.96
C TRP A 128 33.38 -4.09 -20.94
N ASP A 129 34.59 -4.35 -20.46
CA ASP A 129 35.70 -3.45 -20.70
C ASP A 129 35.88 -3.26 -22.22
N PRO A 130 36.28 -2.07 -22.70
CA PRO A 130 36.56 -1.84 -24.12
C PRO A 130 37.50 -2.88 -24.75
N ASP A 131 38.34 -3.55 -23.96
CA ASP A 131 39.22 -4.63 -24.40
C ASP A 131 38.50 -5.97 -24.70
N GLY A 132 37.25 -6.13 -24.27
CA GLY A 132 36.43 -7.32 -24.44
C GLY A 132 36.90 -8.55 -23.64
N LYS A 133 37.85 -8.38 -22.72
CA LYS A 133 38.51 -9.47 -21.98
C LYS A 133 38.15 -9.48 -20.50
N SER A 134 37.58 -8.38 -19.99
CA SER A 134 37.18 -8.27 -18.60
C SER A 134 35.84 -7.54 -18.45
N PHE A 135 35.23 -7.66 -17.26
CA PHE A 135 34.06 -6.88 -16.88
C PHE A 135 34.46 -5.77 -15.92
N ILE A 136 33.84 -4.60 -16.06
CA ILE A 136 33.97 -3.42 -15.18
C ILE A 136 32.62 -3.01 -14.59
#